data_AF-A0ABD5P8H3-F1
#
_entry.id   AF-A0ABD5P8H3-F1
#
_cell.length_a   1.000
_cell.length_b   1.000
_cell.length_c   1.000
_cell.angle_alpha   90.00
_cell.angle_beta   90.00
_cell.angle_gamma   90.00
#
_symmetry.space_group_name_H-M   'P 1'
#
loop_
_entity.id
_entity.type
_entity.pdbx_description
1 polymer ?
#
loop_
_entity_poly.entity_id
_entity_poly.type
_entity_poly.pdbx_seq_one_letter_code
_entity_poly.pdbx_strand_id
1 'polypeptide(L)'
;MPSDGPRREGRREEGSRRRRARRGAHRPEAGSDRDGWLTQVVHYGFSQVVVLSTPLVWVVYRTTADAGTVRTAAVVGCLVAAVVVGTLRDGRVDAGPPWPTVTARRLGVGDGYRELVGRVASFSAAVGLAVFCGLVVADGGGSAVAVALVAAVVAALVVGSLPVLAGHGRRGTAVRGALHTGGLWAVADWAGLFAPAGVDATVVGCLLVVAVCALVDLRPAVRREAGT
;
A
#
# COMPACT_ATOMS: atom_id res chain seq x y z
N MET A 1 -50.63 12.70 -43.53
CA MET A 1 -49.53 12.52 -42.53
C MET A 1 -49.42 11.05 -42.20
N PRO A 2 -48.38 10.33 -42.66
CA PRO A 2 -48.23 8.90 -42.39
C PRO A 2 -47.56 8.68 -41.03
N SER A 3 -48.15 7.81 -40.21
CA SER A 3 -47.67 7.43 -38.88
C SER A 3 -46.56 6.37 -38.97
N ASP A 4 -45.33 6.78 -38.67
CA ASP A 4 -44.17 5.89 -38.49
C ASP A 4 -44.23 5.18 -37.12
N GLY A 5 -44.94 4.06 -37.03
CA GLY A 5 -44.86 3.11 -35.92
C GLY A 5 -45.16 1.72 -36.43
N PRO A 6 -44.14 0.84 -36.62
CA PRO A 6 -43.75 -0.08 -35.53
C PRO A 6 -42.25 -0.50 -35.53
N ARG A 7 -41.39 0.09 -36.36
CA ARG A 7 -40.00 -0.40 -36.59
C ARG A 7 -38.99 -0.12 -35.46
N ARG A 8 -39.35 0.68 -34.45
CA ARG A 8 -38.42 1.07 -33.37
C ARG A 8 -38.38 0.09 -32.20
N GLU A 9 -39.37 -0.80 -32.07
CA GLU A 9 -39.49 -1.68 -30.90
C GLU A 9 -38.58 -2.92 -31.03
N GLY A 10 -38.54 -3.54 -32.21
CA GLY A 10 -37.68 -4.71 -32.48
C GLY A 10 -36.17 -4.44 -32.30
N ARG A 11 -35.68 -3.24 -32.62
CA ARG A 11 -34.26 -2.88 -32.41
C ARG A 11 -33.87 -2.76 -30.93
N ARG A 12 -34.82 -2.41 -30.06
CA ARG A 12 -34.54 -2.28 -28.61
C ARG A 12 -34.44 -3.64 -27.94
N GLU A 13 -35.27 -4.60 -28.35
CA GLU A 13 -35.22 -5.95 -27.79
C GLU A 13 -33.97 -6.73 -28.22
N GLU A 14 -33.54 -6.58 -29.48
CA GLU A 14 -32.33 -7.26 -29.97
C GLU A 14 -31.04 -6.71 -29.34
N GLY A 15 -30.97 -5.40 -29.11
CA GLY A 15 -29.90 -4.77 -28.34
C GLY A 15 -29.86 -5.26 -26.88
N SER A 16 -31.03 -5.48 -26.28
CA SER A 16 -31.19 -5.98 -24.91
C SER A 16 -30.77 -7.45 -24.79
N ARG A 17 -31.12 -8.29 -25.76
CA ARG A 17 -30.70 -9.70 -25.84
C ARG A 17 -29.20 -9.83 -26.09
N ARG A 18 -28.61 -9.04 -27.01
CA ARG A 18 -27.15 -9.01 -27.22
C ARG A 18 -26.38 -8.53 -25.99
N ARG A 19 -26.91 -7.55 -25.24
CA ARG A 19 -26.31 -7.11 -23.97
C ARG A 19 -26.41 -8.17 -22.88
N ARG A 20 -27.51 -8.92 -22.78
CA ARG A 20 -27.63 -10.04 -21.83
C ARG A 20 -26.74 -11.22 -22.21
N ALA A 21 -26.62 -11.55 -23.50
CA ALA A 21 -25.70 -12.58 -23.97
C ALA A 21 -24.22 -12.23 -23.71
N ARG A 22 -23.81 -10.97 -23.91
CA ARG A 22 -22.46 -10.51 -23.53
C ARG A 22 -22.21 -10.52 -22.02
N ARG A 23 -23.23 -10.26 -21.19
CA ARG A 23 -23.11 -10.36 -19.73
C ARG A 23 -23.04 -11.81 -19.23
N GLY A 24 -23.68 -12.75 -19.92
CA GLY A 24 -23.62 -14.18 -19.59
C GLY A 24 -22.30 -14.86 -19.98
N ALA A 25 -21.56 -14.31 -20.95
CA ALA A 25 -20.26 -14.82 -21.40
C ALA A 25 -19.07 -14.40 -20.51
N HIS A 26 -19.31 -13.58 -19.49
CA HIS A 26 -18.35 -13.27 -18.43
C HIS A 26 -18.85 -13.85 -17.10
N ARG A 27 -19.12 -15.16 -17.09
CA ARG A 27 -19.01 -15.94 -15.85
C ARG A 27 -17.52 -16.29 -15.73
N PRO A 28 -16.77 -15.69 -14.78
CA PRO A 28 -15.39 -16.11 -14.58
C PRO A 28 -15.42 -17.57 -14.13
N GLU A 29 -14.72 -18.42 -14.87
CA GLU A 29 -14.38 -19.77 -14.43
C GLU A 29 -13.67 -19.65 -13.08
N ALA A 30 -14.01 -20.49 -12.10
CA ALA A 30 -13.43 -20.42 -10.76
C ALA A 30 -11.88 -20.58 -10.72
N GLY A 31 -11.26 -21.00 -11.83
CA GLY A 31 -9.80 -20.95 -12.03
C GLY A 31 -9.25 -19.55 -12.33
N SER A 32 -10.00 -18.72 -13.07
CA SER A 32 -9.63 -17.34 -13.44
C SER A 32 -9.52 -16.41 -12.22
N ASP A 33 -10.21 -16.71 -11.14
CA ASP A 33 -10.32 -15.84 -9.96
C ASP A 33 -9.08 -15.94 -9.04
N ARG A 34 -8.45 -17.12 -9.00
CA ARG A 34 -7.17 -17.32 -8.29
C ARG A 34 -6.01 -16.70 -9.06
N ASP A 35 -5.97 -16.89 -10.37
CA ASP A 35 -4.92 -16.34 -11.23
C ASP A 35 -4.99 -14.81 -11.29
N GLY A 36 -6.20 -14.25 -11.27
CA GLY A 36 -6.44 -12.81 -11.14
C GLY A 36 -5.87 -12.25 -9.84
N TRP A 37 -6.21 -12.85 -8.70
CA TRP A 37 -5.69 -12.44 -7.39
C TRP A 37 -4.17 -12.56 -7.29
N LEU A 38 -3.60 -13.67 -7.77
CA LEU A 38 -2.15 -13.90 -7.72
C LEU A 38 -1.41 -12.88 -8.58
N THR A 39 -1.99 -12.47 -9.71
CA THR A 39 -1.49 -11.34 -10.51
C THR A 39 -1.56 -10.03 -9.74
N GLN A 40 -2.65 -9.75 -9.00
CA GLN A 40 -2.73 -8.55 -8.15
C GLN A 40 -1.65 -8.55 -7.05
N VAL A 41 -1.39 -9.69 -6.42
CA VAL A 41 -0.36 -9.82 -5.38
C VAL A 41 1.05 -9.68 -5.97
N VAL A 42 1.39 -10.48 -6.98
CA VAL A 42 2.76 -10.58 -7.51
C VAL A 42 3.13 -9.40 -8.39
N HIS A 43 2.30 -9.08 -9.40
CA HIS A 43 2.66 -8.05 -10.37
C HIS A 43 2.42 -6.64 -9.84
N TYR A 44 1.38 -6.42 -9.04
CA TYR A 44 1.03 -5.08 -8.59
C TYR A 44 1.33 -4.84 -7.11
N GLY A 45 1.08 -5.80 -6.23
CA GLY A 45 1.35 -5.67 -4.80
C GLY A 45 2.85 -5.65 -4.52
N PHE A 46 3.56 -6.71 -4.92
CA PHE A 46 4.97 -6.88 -4.62
C PHE A 46 5.84 -5.83 -5.31
N SER A 47 5.64 -5.59 -6.62
CA SER A 47 6.41 -4.56 -7.35
C SER A 47 6.23 -3.17 -6.72
N GLN A 48 5.01 -2.82 -6.32
CA GLN A 48 4.71 -1.53 -5.72
C GLN A 48 5.29 -1.42 -4.31
N VAL A 49 5.16 -2.45 -3.48
CA VAL A 49 5.72 -2.44 -2.11
C VAL A 49 7.24 -2.36 -2.17
N VAL A 50 7.90 -3.19 -2.99
CA VAL A 50 9.36 -3.21 -3.10
C VAL A 50 9.88 -1.90 -3.68
N VAL A 51 9.34 -1.43 -4.81
CA VAL A 51 9.80 -0.19 -5.45
C VAL A 51 9.58 1.00 -4.53
N LEU A 52 8.41 1.13 -3.92
CA LEU A 52 8.11 2.28 -3.06
C LEU A 52 8.82 2.22 -1.70
N SER A 53 9.20 1.04 -1.22
CA SER A 53 9.96 0.88 0.02
C SER A 53 11.48 0.78 -0.23
N THR A 54 11.95 0.95 -1.48
CA THR A 54 13.37 0.84 -1.83
C THR A 54 14.30 1.64 -0.92
N PRO A 55 14.01 2.91 -0.56
CA PRO A 55 14.88 3.66 0.35
C PRO A 55 15.03 2.97 1.70
N LEU A 56 13.95 2.39 2.22
CA LEU A 56 13.97 1.71 3.50
C LEU A 56 14.64 0.34 3.42
N VAL A 57 14.35 -0.42 2.36
CA VAL A 57 15.00 -1.71 2.09
C VAL A 57 16.51 -1.52 1.96
N TRP A 58 16.95 -0.43 1.31
CA TRP A 58 18.35 -0.06 1.23
C TRP A 58 18.99 0.14 2.62
N VAL A 59 18.34 0.91 3.51
CA VAL A 59 18.81 1.08 4.89
C VAL A 59 18.88 -0.29 5.60
N VAL A 60 17.87 -1.13 5.44
CA VAL A 60 17.83 -2.49 6.01
C VAL A 60 19.05 -3.33 5.58
N TYR A 61 19.41 -3.28 4.30
CA TYR A 61 20.54 -4.05 3.78
C TYR A 61 21.91 -3.52 4.18
N ARG A 62 22.02 -2.22 4.47
CA ARG A 62 23.28 -1.59 4.91
C ARG A 62 23.62 -1.88 6.35
N THR A 63 22.66 -2.34 7.16
CA THR A 63 22.93 -2.58 8.57
C THR A 63 23.66 -3.89 8.81
N THR A 64 24.69 -3.80 9.65
CA THR A 64 25.59 -4.89 10.03
C THR A 64 25.19 -5.55 11.35
N ALA A 65 24.56 -4.81 12.27
CA ALA A 65 24.02 -5.35 13.51
C ALA A 65 22.72 -6.12 13.25
N ASP A 66 22.63 -7.36 13.78
CA ASP A 66 21.45 -8.23 13.72
C ASP A 66 20.82 -8.40 12.34
N ALA A 67 21.69 -8.44 11.32
CA ALA A 67 21.29 -8.50 9.91
C ALA A 67 20.32 -9.64 9.61
N GLY A 68 20.41 -10.78 10.31
CA GLY A 68 19.49 -11.91 10.14
C GLY A 68 18.06 -11.57 10.54
N THR A 69 17.87 -11.03 11.74
CA THR A 69 16.56 -10.65 12.31
C THR A 69 15.91 -9.56 11.46
N VAL A 70 16.68 -8.51 11.14
CA VAL A 70 16.19 -7.34 10.43
C VAL A 70 15.80 -7.69 9.01
N ARG A 71 16.63 -8.46 8.28
CA ARG A 71 16.29 -8.91 6.93
C ARG A 71 15.08 -9.82 6.96
N THR A 72 14.95 -10.70 7.94
CA THR A 72 13.78 -11.58 8.09
C THR A 72 12.52 -10.76 8.30
N ALA A 73 12.51 -9.82 9.25
CA ALA A 73 11.36 -8.96 9.52
C ALA A 73 10.99 -8.08 8.31
N ALA A 74 11.98 -7.51 7.62
CA ALA A 74 11.76 -6.69 6.44
C ALA A 74 11.19 -7.51 5.26
N VAL A 75 11.76 -8.69 4.97
CA VAL A 75 11.28 -9.56 3.89
C VAL A 75 9.86 -10.03 4.17
N VAL A 76 9.60 -10.52 5.40
CA VAL A 76 8.27 -10.97 5.79
C VAL A 76 7.27 -9.81 5.76
N GLY A 77 7.63 -8.65 6.29
CA GLY A 77 6.80 -7.45 6.26
C GLY A 77 6.45 -7.02 4.83
N CYS A 78 7.42 -6.98 3.92
CA CYS A 78 7.20 -6.68 2.50
C CYS A 78 6.28 -7.69 1.81
N LEU A 79 6.49 -8.99 2.03
CA LEU A 79 5.65 -10.05 1.45
C LEU A 79 4.21 -9.96 1.95
N VAL A 80 4.01 -9.77 3.25
CA VAL A 80 2.68 -9.67 3.84
C VAL A 80 1.99 -8.38 3.42
N ALA A 81 2.70 -7.25 3.37
CA ALA A 81 2.18 -6.00 2.83
C ALA A 81 1.70 -6.18 1.38
N ALA A 82 2.47 -6.88 0.53
CA ALA A 82 2.09 -7.16 -0.84
C ALA A 82 0.83 -8.04 -0.94
N VAL A 83 0.73 -9.08 -0.10
CA VAL A 83 -0.47 -9.93 -0.01
C VAL A 83 -1.68 -9.10 0.40
N VAL A 84 -1.56 -8.27 1.44
CA VAL A 84 -2.65 -7.42 1.94
C VAL A 84 -3.10 -6.40 0.88
N VAL A 85 -2.16 -5.77 0.18
CA VAL A 85 -2.50 -4.88 -0.95
C VAL A 85 -3.28 -5.64 -2.03
N GLY A 86 -2.82 -6.85 -2.39
CA GLY A 86 -3.50 -7.67 -3.38
C GLY A 86 -4.90 -8.11 -2.96
N THR A 87 -5.09 -8.52 -1.70
CA THR A 87 -6.40 -8.93 -1.18
C THR A 87 -7.39 -7.77 -1.07
N LEU A 88 -6.92 -6.59 -0.64
CA LEU A 88 -7.73 -5.38 -0.59
C LEU A 88 -8.12 -4.90 -1.99
N ARG A 89 -7.21 -5.02 -2.95
CA ARG A 89 -7.45 -4.60 -4.34
C ARG A 89 -8.42 -5.51 -5.08
N ASP A 90 -8.39 -6.81 -4.79
CA ASP A 90 -9.31 -7.81 -5.33
C ASP A 90 -10.72 -7.71 -4.71
N GLY A 91 -10.90 -6.87 -3.67
CA GLY A 91 -12.19 -6.70 -2.99
C GLY A 91 -12.57 -7.90 -2.12
N ARG A 92 -11.62 -8.78 -1.79
CA ARG A 92 -11.85 -9.94 -0.91
C ARG A 92 -12.10 -9.54 0.55
N VAL A 93 -11.67 -8.33 0.92
CA VAL A 93 -11.89 -7.74 2.24
C VAL A 93 -12.45 -6.34 2.04
N ASP A 94 -13.63 -6.09 2.60
CA ASP A 94 -14.29 -4.78 2.54
C ASP A 94 -13.74 -3.87 3.65
N ALA A 95 -12.59 -3.25 3.39
CA ALA A 95 -11.87 -2.40 4.36
C ALA A 95 -11.86 -0.92 3.95
N GLY A 96 -12.97 -0.44 3.37
CA GLY A 96 -13.10 0.93 2.87
C GLY A 96 -12.90 1.02 1.36
N PRO A 97 -12.55 2.20 0.83
CA PRO A 97 -12.39 2.39 -0.61
C PRO A 97 -11.36 1.41 -1.20
N PRO A 98 -11.60 0.88 -2.41
CA PRO A 98 -10.71 -0.09 -3.03
C PRO A 98 -9.31 0.49 -3.21
N TRP A 99 -8.29 -0.33 -2.98
CA TRP A 99 -6.90 0.09 -3.08
C TRP A 99 -6.57 0.57 -4.51
N PRO A 100 -6.23 1.84 -4.74
CA PRO A 100 -6.24 2.35 -6.12
C PRO A 100 -5.07 1.83 -6.95
N THR A 101 -5.31 1.62 -8.23
CA THR A 101 -4.28 1.16 -9.18
C THR A 101 -3.41 2.32 -9.66
N VAL A 102 -2.09 2.20 -9.53
CA VAL A 102 -1.17 3.15 -10.18
C VAL A 102 -1.22 2.92 -11.69
N THR A 103 -1.69 3.92 -12.43
CA THR A 103 -1.74 3.89 -13.90
C THR A 103 -1.06 5.13 -14.44
N ALA A 104 -0.43 5.05 -15.61
CA ALA A 104 0.23 6.20 -16.25
C ALA A 104 -0.71 7.41 -16.37
N ARG A 105 -2.00 7.16 -16.64
CA ARG A 105 -3.04 8.19 -16.70
C ARG A 105 -3.26 8.92 -15.37
N ARG A 106 -3.18 8.23 -14.23
CA ARG A 106 -3.29 8.85 -12.91
C ARG A 106 -2.04 9.62 -12.52
N LEU A 107 -0.86 9.13 -12.89
CA LEU A 107 0.41 9.82 -12.62
C LEU A 107 0.54 11.15 -13.36
N GLY A 108 -0.13 11.31 -14.50
CA GLY A 108 -0.22 12.58 -15.22
C GLY A 108 -1.10 13.66 -14.55
N VAL A 109 -1.76 13.34 -13.43
CA VAL A 109 -2.60 14.27 -12.67
C VAL A 109 -1.94 14.53 -11.31
N GLY A 110 -1.89 15.80 -10.86
CA GLY A 110 -1.21 16.18 -9.62
C GLY A 110 -1.64 15.38 -8.37
N ASP A 111 -2.92 14.99 -8.32
CA ASP A 111 -3.46 14.16 -7.22
C ASP A 111 -2.93 12.72 -7.24
N GLY A 112 -2.66 12.15 -8.42
CA GLY A 112 -2.13 10.79 -8.53
C GLY A 112 -0.66 10.69 -8.10
N TYR A 113 0.13 11.76 -8.33
CA TYR A 113 1.49 11.83 -7.80
C TYR A 113 1.50 11.90 -6.27
N ARG A 114 0.62 12.71 -5.68
CA ARG A 114 0.46 12.80 -4.23
C ARG A 114 0.06 11.47 -3.61
N GLU A 115 -0.87 10.76 -4.25
CA GLU A 115 -1.29 9.43 -3.80
C GLU A 115 -0.13 8.42 -3.83
N LEU A 116 0.72 8.47 -4.86
CA LEU A 116 1.92 7.66 -4.96
C LEU A 116 2.90 7.96 -3.81
N VAL A 117 3.16 9.24 -3.58
CA VAL A 117 4.06 9.72 -2.51
C VAL A 117 3.56 9.31 -1.13
N GLY A 118 2.25 9.39 -0.89
CA GLY A 118 1.64 8.90 0.35
C GLY A 118 1.89 7.42 0.60
N ARG A 119 1.85 6.60 -0.45
CA ARG A 119 2.12 5.17 -0.36
C ARG A 119 3.58 4.87 -0.05
N VAL A 120 4.54 5.65 -0.56
CA VAL A 120 5.96 5.55 -0.18
C VAL A 120 6.10 5.68 1.33
N ALA A 121 5.51 6.73 1.90
CA ALA A 121 5.55 6.96 3.34
C ALA A 121 4.89 5.82 4.12
N SER A 122 3.68 5.40 3.71
CA SER A 122 2.93 4.36 4.40
C SER A 122 3.59 2.98 4.36
N PHE A 123 4.14 2.57 3.22
CA PHE A 123 4.86 1.30 3.14
C PHE A 123 6.19 1.35 3.88
N SER A 124 6.91 2.47 3.80
CA SER A 124 8.12 2.66 4.60
C SER A 124 7.83 2.61 6.10
N ALA A 125 6.71 3.20 6.55
CA ALA A 125 6.27 3.11 7.94
C ALA A 125 5.90 1.66 8.33
N ALA A 126 5.16 0.94 7.48
CA ALA A 126 4.79 -0.45 7.73
C ALA A 126 6.01 -1.36 7.87
N VAL A 127 6.97 -1.25 6.95
CA VAL A 127 8.20 -2.05 6.98
C VAL A 127 9.10 -1.63 8.15
N GLY A 128 9.24 -0.32 8.41
CA GLY A 128 10.03 0.18 9.53
C GLY A 128 9.51 -0.29 10.89
N LEU A 129 8.18 -0.21 11.09
CA LEU A 129 7.53 -0.73 12.30
C LEU A 129 7.64 -2.26 12.40
N ALA A 130 7.50 -2.98 11.29
CA ALA A 130 7.65 -4.44 11.28
C ALA A 130 9.06 -4.88 11.68
N VAL A 131 10.08 -4.19 11.17
CA VAL A 131 11.49 -4.41 11.55
C VAL A 131 11.70 -4.11 13.03
N PHE A 132 11.24 -2.95 13.50
CA PHE A 132 11.40 -2.55 14.90
C PHE A 132 10.71 -3.51 15.87
N CYS A 133 9.44 -3.85 15.63
CA CYS A 133 8.75 -4.82 16.48
C CYS A 133 9.39 -6.21 16.43
N GLY A 134 9.92 -6.61 15.27
CA GLY A 134 10.70 -7.84 15.13
C GLY A 134 11.98 -7.83 15.97
N LEU A 135 12.70 -6.70 16.00
CA LEU A 135 13.88 -6.52 16.85
C LEU A 135 13.54 -6.60 18.33
N VAL A 136 12.49 -5.89 18.77
CA VAL A 136 12.02 -5.94 20.17
C VAL A 136 11.72 -7.39 20.61
N VAL A 137 11.15 -8.21 19.72
CA VAL A 137 10.90 -9.63 19.99
C VAL A 137 12.21 -10.42 20.09
N ALA A 138 13.18 -10.17 19.21
CA ALA A 138 14.47 -10.84 19.24
C ALA A 138 15.27 -10.48 20.50
N ASP A 139 15.28 -9.20 20.89
CA ASP A 139 15.95 -8.71 22.10
C ASP A 139 15.35 -9.33 23.37
N GLY A 140 14.05 -9.64 23.36
CA GLY A 140 13.37 -10.40 24.41
C GLY A 140 13.67 -11.91 24.41
N GLY A 141 14.58 -12.40 23.58
CA GLY A 141 14.90 -13.82 23.43
C GLY A 141 13.94 -14.60 22.52
N GLY A 142 13.15 -13.91 21.71
CA GLY A 142 12.21 -14.50 20.77
C GLY A 142 12.89 -15.25 19.63
N SER A 143 12.26 -16.33 19.15
CA SER A 143 12.76 -17.09 18.01
C SER A 143 12.57 -16.34 16.69
N ALA A 144 13.31 -16.72 15.64
CA ALA A 144 13.14 -16.17 14.30
C ALA A 144 11.69 -16.31 13.76
N VAL A 145 10.98 -17.37 14.18
CA VAL A 145 9.55 -17.56 13.86
C VAL A 145 8.69 -16.50 14.55
N ALA A 146 8.95 -16.21 15.82
CA ALA A 146 8.22 -15.16 16.55
C ALA A 146 8.46 -13.77 15.91
N VAL A 147 9.70 -13.48 15.53
CA VAL A 147 10.06 -12.26 14.77
C VAL A 147 9.26 -12.15 13.48
N ALA A 148 9.24 -13.22 12.68
CA ALA A 148 8.51 -13.26 11.42
C ALA A 148 7.00 -13.06 11.63
N LEU A 149 6.40 -13.71 12.63
CA LEU A 149 4.98 -13.58 12.94
C LEU A 149 4.61 -12.15 13.37
N VAL A 150 5.41 -11.54 14.23
CA VAL A 150 5.16 -10.16 14.66
C VAL A 150 5.33 -9.18 13.50
N ALA A 151 6.39 -9.33 12.69
CA ALA A 151 6.58 -8.51 11.50
C ALA A 151 5.41 -8.64 10.51
N ALA A 152 4.90 -9.86 10.31
CA ALA A 152 3.73 -10.13 9.48
C ALA A 152 2.48 -9.41 10.01
N VAL A 153 2.18 -9.57 11.30
CA VAL A 153 1.00 -8.95 11.92
C VAL A 153 1.08 -7.42 11.86
N VAL A 154 2.23 -6.84 12.20
CA VAL A 154 2.44 -5.39 12.15
C VAL A 154 2.26 -4.86 10.73
N ALA A 155 2.89 -5.48 9.74
CA ALA A 155 2.75 -5.07 8.35
C ALA A 155 1.28 -5.17 7.88
N ALA A 156 0.58 -6.25 8.23
CA ALA A 156 -0.81 -6.45 7.87
C ALA A 156 -1.73 -5.40 8.50
N LEU A 157 -1.56 -5.10 9.79
CA LEU A 157 -2.35 -4.10 10.50
C LEU A 157 -2.10 -2.70 9.96
N VAL A 158 -0.84 -2.31 9.79
CA VAL A 158 -0.49 -0.98 9.27
C VAL A 158 -1.06 -0.81 7.87
N VAL A 159 -0.77 -1.73 6.94
CA VAL A 159 -1.23 -1.62 5.55
C VAL A 159 -2.75 -1.74 5.45
N GLY A 160 -3.34 -2.68 6.19
CA GLY A 160 -4.79 -2.92 6.22
C GLY A 160 -5.60 -1.76 6.79
N SER A 161 -5.01 -0.96 7.70
CA SER A 161 -5.68 0.20 8.28
C SER A 161 -5.72 1.43 7.35
N LEU A 162 -4.83 1.52 6.37
CA LEU A 162 -4.68 2.70 5.51
C LEU A 162 -5.93 3.10 4.71
N PRO A 163 -6.71 2.20 4.10
CA PRO A 163 -7.90 2.60 3.35
C PRO A 163 -8.98 3.13 4.29
N VAL A 164 -9.10 2.56 5.50
CA VAL A 164 -9.98 3.08 6.56
C VAL A 164 -9.51 4.48 6.98
N LEU A 165 -8.22 4.66 7.26
CA LEU A 165 -7.66 5.94 7.70
C LEU A 165 -7.75 7.04 6.64
N ALA A 166 -7.73 6.69 5.35
CA ALA A 166 -7.89 7.64 4.26
C ALA A 166 -9.31 8.26 4.21
N GLY A 167 -10.32 7.55 4.70
CA GLY A 167 -11.72 8.05 4.76
C GLY A 167 -12.01 8.95 5.95
N HIS A 168 -11.14 8.99 6.96
CA HIS A 168 -11.36 9.74 8.20
C HIS A 168 -10.61 11.07 8.13
N GLY A 169 -11.28 12.19 8.41
CA GLY A 169 -10.72 13.55 8.36
C GLY A 169 -9.53 13.80 9.32
N ARG A 170 -9.64 14.75 10.25
CA ARG A 170 -8.49 15.14 11.11
C ARG A 170 -7.92 13.97 11.93
N ARG A 171 -8.76 13.06 12.41
CA ARG A 171 -8.33 11.87 13.18
C ARG A 171 -7.53 10.88 12.32
N GLY A 172 -7.94 10.65 11.07
CA GLY A 172 -7.21 9.77 10.14
C GLY A 172 -5.82 10.35 9.83
N THR A 173 -5.74 11.65 9.57
CA THR A 173 -4.46 12.35 9.41
C THR A 173 -3.56 12.21 10.63
N ALA A 174 -4.10 12.38 11.85
CA ALA A 174 -3.32 12.26 13.08
C ALA A 174 -2.75 10.85 13.27
N VAL A 175 -3.57 9.81 13.06
CA VAL A 175 -3.12 8.41 13.18
C VAL A 175 -2.07 8.07 12.13
N ARG A 176 -2.27 8.49 10.88
CA ARG A 176 -1.26 8.33 9.81
C ARG A 176 0.04 9.05 10.17
N GLY A 177 -0.07 10.24 10.74
CA GLY A 177 1.07 11.00 11.25
C GLY A 177 1.84 10.20 12.29
N ALA A 178 1.15 9.65 13.29
CA ALA A 178 1.75 8.82 14.32
C ALA A 178 2.43 7.56 13.75
N LEU A 179 1.81 6.90 12.77
CA LEU A 179 2.41 5.74 12.08
C LEU A 179 3.69 6.12 11.34
N HIS A 180 3.67 7.22 10.58
CA HIS A 180 4.84 7.71 9.84
C HIS A 180 5.98 8.11 10.78
N THR A 181 5.68 8.87 11.83
CA THR A 181 6.68 9.28 12.82
C THR A 181 7.23 8.07 13.57
N GLY A 182 6.38 7.12 13.94
CA GLY A 182 6.79 5.89 14.62
C GLY A 182 7.70 5.04 13.75
N GLY A 183 7.35 4.83 12.48
CA GLY A 183 8.19 4.09 11.53
C GLY A 183 9.52 4.77 11.24
N LEU A 184 9.53 6.10 11.06
CA LEU A 184 10.76 6.87 10.86
C LEU A 184 11.66 6.84 12.10
N TRP A 185 11.08 6.99 13.29
CA TRP A 185 11.81 6.95 14.55
C TRP A 185 12.42 5.57 14.78
N ALA A 186 11.64 4.51 14.58
CA ALA A 186 12.11 3.12 14.63
C ALA A 186 13.34 2.88 13.76
N VAL A 187 13.31 3.39 12.52
CA VAL A 187 14.41 3.22 11.57
C VAL A 187 15.60 4.10 11.94
N ALA A 188 15.36 5.31 12.43
CA ALA A 188 16.42 6.22 12.86
C ALA A 188 17.18 5.70 14.09
N ASP A 189 16.43 5.22 15.09
CA ASP A 189 16.96 4.62 16.31
C ASP A 189 17.84 3.41 15.98
N TRP A 190 17.29 2.48 15.20
CA TRP A 190 18.00 1.26 14.81
C TRP A 190 19.18 1.51 13.87
N ALA A 191 19.07 2.45 12.92
CA ALA A 191 20.19 2.80 12.05
C ALA A 191 21.31 3.56 12.78
N GLY A 192 21.19 3.76 14.09
CA GLY A 192 22.20 4.38 14.93
C GLY A 192 22.38 5.87 14.62
N LEU A 193 21.34 6.56 14.13
CA LEU A 193 21.44 8.00 13.84
C LEU A 193 21.76 8.84 15.07
N PHE A 194 21.46 8.31 16.26
CA PHE A 194 21.73 8.94 17.54
C PHE A 194 23.04 8.44 18.18
N ALA A 195 23.75 7.51 17.52
CA ALA A 195 25.05 7.05 17.99
C ALA A 195 26.14 8.09 17.65
N PRO A 196 27.17 8.24 18.50
CA PRO A 196 28.28 9.17 18.25
C PRO A 196 29.20 8.74 17.09
N ALA A 197 29.01 7.55 16.53
CA ALA A 197 29.70 7.08 15.34
C ALA A 197 29.14 7.78 14.08
N GLY A 198 30.00 8.03 13.10
CA GLY A 198 29.58 8.70 11.86
C GLY A 198 28.44 7.98 11.15
N VAL A 199 27.33 8.68 10.92
CA VAL A 199 26.16 8.17 10.20
C VAL A 199 26.43 8.25 8.70
N ASP A 200 26.10 7.17 7.98
CA ASP A 200 26.16 7.14 6.51
C ASP A 200 25.17 8.17 5.92
N ALA A 201 25.69 9.12 5.13
CA ALA A 201 24.88 10.16 4.50
C ALA A 201 23.75 9.61 3.62
N THR A 202 23.91 8.39 3.09
CA THR A 202 22.85 7.72 2.31
C THR A 202 21.65 7.34 3.17
N VAL A 203 21.86 6.92 4.42
CA VAL A 203 20.78 6.60 5.37
C VAL A 203 20.00 7.86 5.72
N VAL A 204 20.70 8.97 6.00
CA VAL A 204 20.08 10.29 6.25
C VAL A 204 19.24 10.71 5.04
N GLY A 205 19.80 10.58 3.82
CA GLY A 205 19.09 10.88 2.59
C GLY A 205 17.81 10.06 2.40
N CYS A 206 17.86 8.75 2.65
CA CYS A 206 16.68 7.88 2.58
C CYS A 206 15.59 8.29 3.58
N LEU A 207 15.96 8.58 4.83
CA LEU A 207 15.01 9.04 5.84
C LEU A 207 14.40 10.40 5.50
N LEU A 208 15.20 11.34 4.98
CA LEU A 208 14.70 12.63 4.52
C LEU A 208 13.69 12.48 3.38
N VAL A 209 13.96 11.60 2.42
CA VAL A 209 13.00 11.30 1.34
C VAL A 209 11.68 10.78 1.92
N VAL A 210 11.73 9.79 2.82
CA VAL A 210 10.53 9.23 3.46
C VAL A 210 9.80 10.27 4.30
N ALA A 211 10.52 11.13 5.03
CA ALA A 211 9.94 12.22 5.82
C ALA A 211 9.24 13.25 4.93
N VAL A 212 9.84 13.64 3.80
CA VAL A 212 9.20 14.52 2.81
C VAL A 212 7.94 13.86 2.25
N CYS A 213 7.99 12.56 1.93
CA CYS A 213 6.82 11.83 1.49
C CYS A 213 5.70 11.84 2.54
N ALA A 214 6.03 11.62 3.81
CA ALA A 214 5.08 11.67 4.92
C ALA A 214 4.46 13.07 5.09
N LEU A 215 5.25 14.14 4.95
CA LEU A 215 4.73 15.50 5.01
C LEU A 215 3.76 15.81 3.87
N VAL A 216 4.07 15.37 2.64
CA VAL A 216 3.18 15.52 1.48
C VAL A 216 1.88 14.74 1.69
N ASP A 217 1.98 13.57 2.30
CA ASP A 217 0.86 12.69 2.61
C ASP A 217 -0.12 13.27 3.65
N LEU A 218 0.41 13.95 4.65
CA LEU A 218 -0.35 14.53 5.76
C LEU A 218 -0.98 15.88 5.43
N ARG A 219 -0.60 16.52 4.32
CA ARG A 219 -1.26 17.76 3.89
C ARG A 219 -2.75 17.49 3.72
N PRO A 220 -3.64 18.44 4.07
CA PRO A 220 -5.05 18.34 3.68
C PRO A 220 -5.17 18.42 2.16
N ALA A 221 -6.08 17.65 1.56
CA ALA A 221 -6.47 17.91 0.18
C ALA A 221 -7.10 19.30 0.16
N VAL A 222 -6.55 20.24 -0.63
CA VAL A 222 -7.20 21.53 -0.84
C VAL A 222 -8.55 21.18 -1.46
N ARG A 223 -9.64 21.32 -0.69
CA ARG A 223 -10.99 21.23 -1.23
C ARG A 223 -11.06 22.32 -2.28
N ARG A 224 -10.89 21.95 -3.55
CA ARG A 224 -11.43 22.77 -4.63
C ARG A 224 -12.93 22.69 -4.41
N GLU A 225 -13.47 23.73 -3.79
CA GLU A 225 -14.90 23.97 -3.80
C GLU A 225 -15.32 23.83 -5.26
N ALA A 226 -16.11 22.79 -5.51
CA ALA A 226 -16.79 22.65 -6.78
C ALA A 226 -17.72 23.86 -6.84
N GLY A 227 -17.29 24.89 -7.55
CA GLY A 227 -18.17 25.92 -8.05
C GLY A 227 -19.18 25.23 -8.96
N THR A 228 -20.36 24.97 -8.41
CA THR A 228 -21.60 24.74 -9.13
C THR A 228 -22.60 25.74 -8.59
#